data_AF-L8JYE2-F1
#
_entry.id   AF-L8JYE2-F1
#
_cell.length_a   1.000
_cell.length_b   1.000
_cell.length_c   1.000
_cell.angle_alpha   90.00
_cell.angle_beta   90.00
_cell.angle_gamma   90.00
#
_symmetry.space_group_name_H-M   'P 1'
#
loop_
_entity.id
_entity.type
_entity.pdbx_description
1 polymer ?
#
loop_
_entity_poly.entity_id
_entity_poly.type
_entity_poly.pdbx_seq_one_letter_code
_entity_poly.pdbx_strand_id
1 'polypeptide(L)'
;MVLVNRKKGNFPLSNRTPMMIVNDNFLSQLASYRQQLSIMQAIPCDLKHEEVRLNNEGRPVKLGHPDVTSYERLGFCNAELRHSNITCAHTQSRNIIRQALAALKKTDPDSIYGYEALEDQLNALEDTIHQLDILKGDEDKSLAILLEQGPAKDIEDINEIQVRIEDIKLRHREKVTALDQLKRKVILEIDRALK
;
A
#
# COMPACT_ATOMS: atom_id res chain seq x y z
N MET A 1 34.13 49.55 -60.51
CA MET A 1 32.74 49.79 -60.06
C MET A 1 32.13 48.43 -59.72
N VAL A 2 31.31 48.37 -58.66
CA VAL A 2 30.72 47.19 -57.98
C VAL A 2 31.58 46.60 -56.84
N LEU A 3 31.35 47.20 -55.67
CA LEU A 3 31.58 46.65 -54.33
C LEU A 3 30.43 45.68 -54.00
N VAL A 4 30.72 44.51 -53.40
CA VAL A 4 29.73 43.83 -52.54
C VAL A 4 30.43 43.21 -51.33
N ASN A 5 30.01 43.71 -50.17
CA ASN A 5 30.43 43.39 -48.81
C ASN A 5 30.18 41.92 -48.41
N ARG A 6 31.21 41.26 -47.87
CA ARG A 6 31.04 40.06 -47.02
C ARG A 6 30.80 40.49 -45.57
N LYS A 7 29.54 40.52 -45.13
CA LYS A 7 29.21 40.60 -43.70
C LYS A 7 29.52 39.26 -43.02
N LYS A 8 30.51 39.27 -42.11
CA LYS A 8 30.71 38.21 -41.12
C LYS A 8 29.63 38.37 -40.03
N GLY A 9 28.66 37.48 -40.01
CA GLY A 9 27.72 37.33 -38.90
C GLY A 9 28.33 36.41 -37.84
N ASN A 10 28.81 36.99 -36.74
CA ASN A 10 29.08 36.27 -35.50
C ASN A 10 27.74 35.85 -34.89
N PHE A 11 27.46 34.55 -34.81
CA PHE A 11 26.42 34.02 -33.94
C PHE A 11 27.08 33.45 -32.68
N PRO A 12 26.87 34.02 -31.48
CA PRO A 12 27.10 33.28 -30.26
C PRO A 12 25.92 32.33 -30.05
N LEU A 13 26.15 31.04 -30.27
CA LEU A 13 25.24 29.99 -29.79
C LEU A 13 25.35 29.93 -28.27
N SER A 14 24.56 30.79 -27.62
CA SER A 14 24.24 30.69 -26.20
C SER A 14 23.35 29.46 -26.01
N ASN A 15 23.97 28.30 -25.76
CA ASN A 15 23.30 27.14 -25.16
C ASN A 15 22.89 27.51 -23.72
N ARG A 16 21.75 28.19 -23.58
CA ARG A 16 21.03 28.24 -22.31
C ARG A 16 20.05 27.08 -22.33
N THR A 17 20.39 26.04 -21.57
CA THR A 17 19.45 25.01 -21.15
C THR A 17 18.19 25.71 -20.64
N PRO A 18 16.99 25.35 -21.09
CA PRO A 18 15.77 25.91 -20.52
C PRO A 18 15.76 25.52 -19.03
N MET A 19 15.87 26.50 -18.14
CA MET A 19 15.44 26.28 -16.76
C MET A 19 13.93 25.99 -16.86
N MET A 20 13.57 24.72 -16.71
CA MET A 20 12.18 24.36 -16.48
C MET A 20 11.73 25.15 -15.26
N ILE A 21 10.77 26.06 -15.48
CA ILE A 21 10.10 26.75 -14.39
C ILE A 21 9.33 25.68 -13.65
N VAL A 22 9.92 25.15 -12.57
CA VAL A 22 9.21 24.29 -11.63
C VAL A 22 8.11 25.17 -11.04
N ASN A 23 6.86 24.88 -11.40
CA ASN A 23 5.72 25.66 -10.95
C ASN A 23 5.63 25.56 -9.42
N ASP A 24 5.63 26.69 -8.72
CA ASP A 24 5.54 26.80 -7.25
C ASP A 24 4.40 25.94 -6.65
N ASN A 25 3.36 25.67 -7.45
CA ASN A 25 2.26 24.79 -7.10
C ASN A 25 2.71 23.34 -6.82
N PHE A 26 3.67 22.80 -7.58
CA PHE A 26 4.15 21.42 -7.41
C PHE A 26 4.98 21.23 -6.14
N LEU A 27 5.83 22.20 -5.80
CA LEU A 27 6.63 22.14 -4.57
C LEU A 27 5.73 22.25 -3.33
N SER A 28 4.72 23.13 -3.36
CA SER A 28 3.71 23.21 -2.31
C SER A 28 2.93 21.90 -2.16
N GLN A 29 2.56 21.27 -3.28
CA GLN A 29 1.87 19.98 -3.29
C GLN A 29 2.75 18.87 -2.68
N LEU A 30 4.04 18.80 -3.04
CA LEU A 30 4.99 17.85 -2.47
C LEU A 30 5.16 18.04 -0.95
N ALA A 31 5.27 19.28 -0.48
CA ALA A 31 5.34 19.57 0.95
C ALA A 31 4.08 19.09 1.71
N SER A 32 2.89 19.27 1.13
CA SER A 32 1.63 18.75 1.68
C SER A 32 1.63 17.22 1.75
N TYR A 33 2.04 16.52 0.68
CA TYR A 33 2.14 15.06 0.70
C TYR A 33 3.15 14.57 1.74
N ARG A 34 4.29 15.24 1.88
CA ARG A 34 5.29 14.91 2.90
C ARG A 34 4.71 14.99 4.31
N GLN A 35 3.91 16.01 4.62
CA GLN A 35 3.22 16.08 5.91
C GLN A 35 2.22 14.94 6.11
N GLN A 36 1.37 14.67 5.10
CA GLN A 36 0.39 13.58 5.18
C GLN A 36 1.06 12.21 5.37
N LEU A 37 2.12 11.91 4.61
CA LEU A 37 2.88 10.67 4.73
C LEU A 37 3.56 10.54 6.11
N SER A 38 3.96 11.66 6.73
CA SER A 38 4.64 11.62 8.03
C SER A 38 3.73 11.21 9.20
N ILE A 39 2.42 11.45 9.08
CA ILE A 39 1.44 11.07 10.11
C ILE A 39 0.81 9.69 9.84
N MET A 40 0.99 9.13 8.65
CA MET A 40 0.52 7.79 8.30
C MET A 40 1.28 6.70 9.06
N GLN A 41 0.56 5.67 9.45
CA GLN A 41 1.06 4.58 10.27
C GLN A 41 0.99 3.26 9.51
N ALA A 42 1.96 2.38 9.78
CA ALA A 42 1.99 1.03 9.25
C ALA A 42 1.81 0.04 10.41
N ILE A 43 0.57 -0.12 10.87
CA ILE A 43 0.25 -0.97 12.02
C ILE A 43 -0.28 -2.31 11.52
N PRO A 44 0.32 -3.45 11.89
CA PRO A 44 -0.20 -4.75 11.49
C PRO A 44 -1.51 -5.03 12.24
N CYS A 45 -2.57 -5.31 11.49
CA CYS A 45 -3.84 -5.78 12.05
C CYS A 45 -3.92 -7.30 12.17
N ASP A 46 -2.91 -8.03 11.71
CA ASP A 46 -2.90 -9.50 11.56
C ASP A 46 -4.13 -10.05 10.84
N LEU A 47 -4.71 -9.23 9.96
CA LEU A 47 -5.91 -9.56 9.19
C LEU A 47 -7.07 -10.03 10.09
N LYS A 48 -7.18 -9.45 11.29
CA LYS A 48 -8.23 -9.78 12.28
C LYS A 48 -9.64 -9.57 11.76
N HIS A 49 -9.84 -8.71 10.77
CA HIS A 49 -11.16 -8.51 10.18
C HIS A 49 -11.69 -9.72 9.40
N GLU A 50 -10.81 -10.67 9.08
CA GLU A 50 -11.17 -11.98 8.51
C GLU A 50 -11.50 -13.04 9.56
N GLU A 51 -11.22 -12.79 10.83
CA GLU A 51 -11.44 -13.78 11.88
C GLU A 51 -12.94 -14.04 12.09
N VAL A 52 -13.32 -15.31 12.12
CA VAL A 52 -14.69 -15.75 12.41
C VAL A 52 -14.97 -15.59 13.90
N ARG A 53 -16.10 -14.96 14.23
CA ARG A 53 -16.54 -14.82 15.62
C ARG A 53 -16.95 -16.19 16.17
N LEU A 54 -16.43 -16.51 17.34
CA LEU A 54 -16.84 -17.68 18.12
C LEU A 54 -17.80 -17.27 19.25
N ASN A 55 -18.72 -18.16 19.62
CA ASN A 55 -19.58 -18.01 20.79
C ASN A 55 -18.84 -18.44 22.09
N ASN A 56 -19.52 -18.37 23.23
CA ASN A 56 -18.95 -18.75 24.54
C ASN A 56 -18.56 -20.23 24.66
N GLU A 57 -19.03 -21.08 23.73
CA GLU A 57 -18.73 -22.52 23.67
C GLU A 57 -17.58 -22.82 22.68
N GLY A 58 -16.97 -21.78 22.08
CA GLY A 58 -15.90 -21.94 21.09
C GLY A 58 -16.40 -22.36 19.70
N ARG A 59 -17.70 -22.25 19.42
CA ARG A 59 -18.30 -22.59 18.11
C ARG A 59 -18.48 -21.33 17.25
N PRO A 60 -18.32 -21.43 15.92
CA PRO A 60 -18.50 -20.28 15.04
C PRO A 60 -19.95 -19.78 15.05
N VAL A 61 -20.12 -18.46 15.05
CA VAL A 61 -21.42 -17.81 14.93
C VAL A 61 -21.84 -17.76 13.46
N LYS A 62 -23.02 -18.28 13.12
CA LYS A 62 -23.55 -18.23 11.74
C LYS A 62 -24.31 -16.93 11.46
N LEU A 63 -24.16 -16.41 10.25
CA LEU A 63 -25.01 -15.38 9.68
C LEU A 63 -26.15 -16.04 8.90
N GLY A 64 -27.40 -15.73 9.23
CA GLY A 64 -28.57 -16.05 8.39
C GLY A 64 -29.15 -17.45 8.54
N HIS A 65 -29.81 -17.92 7.48
CA HIS A 65 -30.62 -19.14 7.43
C HIS A 65 -29.75 -20.41 7.53
N PRO A 66 -30.23 -21.51 8.15
CA PRO A 66 -29.46 -22.74 8.40
C PRO A 66 -28.77 -23.38 7.18
N ASP A 67 -29.22 -23.10 5.95
CA ASP A 67 -28.75 -23.74 4.72
C ASP A 67 -27.59 -23.00 4.02
N VAL A 68 -27.20 -21.82 4.51
CA VAL A 68 -26.06 -21.07 3.99
C VAL A 68 -24.93 -21.09 5.02
N THR A 69 -23.79 -21.67 4.68
CA THR A 69 -22.57 -21.62 5.50
C THR A 69 -21.90 -20.25 5.37
N SER A 70 -22.55 -19.23 5.93
CA SER A 70 -21.97 -17.91 6.18
C SER A 70 -21.72 -17.75 7.67
N TYR A 71 -20.50 -17.35 8.04
CA TYR A 71 -20.11 -17.10 9.42
C TYR A 71 -19.96 -15.61 9.69
N GLU A 72 -20.31 -15.18 10.90
CA GLU A 72 -20.08 -13.81 11.35
C GLU A 72 -18.58 -13.59 11.52
N ARG A 73 -18.03 -12.52 10.93
CA ARG A 73 -16.63 -12.11 11.10
C ARG A 73 -16.53 -11.00 12.14
N LEU A 74 -15.35 -10.81 12.74
CA LEU A 74 -15.11 -9.69 13.67
C LEU A 74 -15.33 -8.31 13.02
N GLY A 75 -15.21 -8.23 11.70
CA GLY A 75 -15.49 -7.03 10.92
C GLY A 75 -14.28 -6.11 10.76
N PHE A 76 -14.41 -5.10 9.91
CA PHE A 76 -13.32 -4.21 9.54
C PHE A 76 -12.78 -3.39 10.72
N CYS A 77 -11.49 -3.01 10.62
CA CYS A 77 -10.87 -2.05 11.54
C CYS A 77 -11.69 -0.75 11.61
N ASN A 78 -11.61 -0.03 12.74
CA ASN A 78 -12.30 1.25 12.91
C ASN A 78 -12.00 2.21 11.73
N ALA A 79 -12.96 3.07 11.37
CA ALA A 79 -12.82 3.95 10.21
C ALA A 79 -11.66 4.97 10.34
N GLU A 80 -11.43 5.52 11.53
CA GLU A 80 -10.34 6.46 11.81
C GLU A 80 -8.96 5.82 11.59
N LEU A 81 -8.77 4.59 12.08
CA LEU A 81 -7.59 3.77 11.86
C LEU A 81 -7.42 3.48 10.37
N ARG A 82 -8.49 3.20 9.62
CA ARG A 82 -8.37 2.97 8.17
C ARG A 82 -7.92 4.21 7.41
N HIS A 83 -8.17 5.43 7.91
CA HIS A 83 -7.72 6.67 7.27
C HIS A 83 -6.23 6.98 7.49
N SER A 84 -5.63 6.52 8.59
CA SER A 84 -4.21 6.75 8.89
C SER A 84 -3.33 5.52 8.67
N ASN A 85 -3.91 4.33 8.70
CA ASN A 85 -3.21 3.06 8.58
C ASN A 85 -3.14 2.59 7.12
N ILE A 86 -1.93 2.41 6.61
CA ILE A 86 -1.70 2.03 5.21
C ILE A 86 -1.71 0.52 4.96
N THR A 87 -1.91 -0.32 5.98
CA THR A 87 -1.63 -1.77 5.91
C THR A 87 -2.79 -2.63 5.42
N CYS A 88 -4.05 -2.20 5.59
CA CYS A 88 -5.21 -3.00 5.26
C CYS A 88 -5.49 -3.01 3.76
N ALA A 89 -5.88 -4.14 3.14
CA ALA A 89 -6.30 -4.17 1.73
C ALA A 89 -7.41 -3.14 1.42
N HIS A 90 -8.28 -2.88 2.40
CA HIS A 90 -9.43 -1.98 2.31
C HIS A 90 -9.14 -0.50 2.60
N THR A 91 -7.89 -0.10 2.87
CA THR A 91 -7.55 1.32 3.08
C THR A 91 -7.44 2.07 1.75
N GLN A 92 -7.85 3.34 1.76
CA GLN A 92 -7.60 4.29 0.68
C GLN A 92 -6.34 5.15 0.92
N SER A 93 -5.72 5.07 2.09
CA SER A 93 -4.60 5.93 2.48
C SER A 93 -3.37 5.76 1.60
N ARG A 94 -3.19 4.58 0.99
CA ARG A 94 -2.12 4.33 0.01
C ARG A 94 -2.24 5.17 -1.25
N ASN A 95 -3.40 5.77 -1.54
CA ASN A 95 -3.55 6.72 -2.65
C ASN A 95 -2.66 7.97 -2.48
N ILE A 96 -2.38 8.38 -1.24
CA ILE A 96 -1.47 9.51 -0.98
C ILE A 96 -0.05 9.19 -1.43
N ILE A 97 0.41 7.93 -1.26
CA ILE A 97 1.73 7.49 -1.75
C ILE A 97 1.77 7.58 -3.28
N ARG A 98 0.74 7.08 -3.98
CA ARG A 98 0.64 7.17 -5.45
C ARG A 98 0.66 8.61 -5.94
N GLN A 99 -0.13 9.47 -5.29
CA GLN A 99 -0.21 10.88 -5.66
C GLN A 99 1.11 11.59 -5.43
N ALA A 100 1.83 11.27 -4.36
CA ALA A 100 3.18 11.79 -4.10
C ALA A 100 4.18 11.35 -5.18
N LEU A 101 4.17 10.07 -5.57
CA LEU A 101 5.01 9.56 -6.66
C LEU A 101 4.69 10.23 -8.00
N ALA A 102 3.40 10.43 -8.30
CA ALA A 102 2.97 11.13 -9.51
C ALA A 102 3.39 12.62 -9.52
N ALA A 103 3.44 13.27 -8.35
CA ALA A 103 3.95 14.63 -8.22
C ALA A 103 5.48 14.67 -8.40
N LEU A 104 6.22 13.73 -7.80
CA LEU A 104 7.67 13.60 -7.97
C LEU A 104 8.07 13.44 -9.44
N LYS A 105 7.38 12.57 -10.19
CA LYS A 105 7.59 12.39 -11.64
C LYS A 105 7.42 13.67 -12.46
N LYS A 106 6.57 14.60 -12.01
CA LYS A 106 6.35 15.90 -12.68
C LYS A 106 7.41 16.93 -12.31
N THR A 107 7.92 16.88 -11.07
CA THR A 107 8.92 17.82 -10.56
C THR A 107 10.32 17.46 -11.02
N ASP A 108 10.63 16.17 -11.16
CA ASP A 108 11.94 15.67 -11.56
C ASP A 108 11.80 14.56 -12.63
N PRO A 109 11.63 14.94 -13.91
CA PRO A 109 11.46 13.99 -15.00
C PRO A 109 12.69 13.10 -15.24
N ASP A 110 13.89 13.56 -14.87
CA ASP A 110 15.14 12.81 -15.10
C ASP A 110 15.26 11.59 -14.17
N SER A 111 14.54 11.59 -13.04
CA SER A 111 14.47 10.49 -12.09
C SER A 111 13.24 9.58 -12.27
N ILE A 112 12.51 9.68 -13.38
CA ILE A 112 11.24 8.97 -13.61
C ILE A 112 11.32 7.46 -13.34
N TYR A 113 12.40 6.81 -13.78
CA TYR A 113 12.62 5.38 -13.59
C TYR A 113 12.73 4.98 -12.11
N GLY A 114 13.30 5.85 -11.27
CA GLY A 114 13.35 5.63 -9.82
C GLY A 114 11.95 5.65 -9.20
N TYR A 115 11.11 6.60 -9.64
CA TYR A 115 9.74 6.73 -9.16
C TYR A 115 8.81 5.62 -9.69
N GLU A 116 9.02 5.15 -10.91
CA GLU A 116 8.35 3.96 -11.46
C GLU A 116 8.68 2.70 -10.65
N ALA A 117 9.96 2.49 -10.32
CA ALA A 117 10.35 1.35 -9.49
C ALA A 117 9.72 1.37 -8.07
N LEU A 118 9.47 2.56 -7.50
CA LEU A 118 8.75 2.71 -6.24
C LEU A 118 7.24 2.45 -6.39
N GLU A 119 6.66 2.84 -7.52
CA GLU A 119 5.26 2.56 -7.83
C GLU A 119 5.02 1.06 -8.06
N ASP A 120 5.90 0.39 -8.79
CA ASP A 120 5.86 -1.06 -8.98
C ASP A 120 5.98 -1.82 -7.64
N GLN A 121 6.87 -1.35 -6.76
CA GLN A 121 6.96 -1.87 -5.39
C GLN A 121 5.66 -1.67 -4.61
N LEU A 122 4.99 -0.52 -4.75
CA LEU A 122 3.70 -0.27 -4.10
C LEU A 122 2.64 -1.25 -4.58
N ASN A 123 2.50 -1.39 -5.91
CA ASN A 123 1.51 -2.27 -6.52
C ASN A 123 1.73 -3.73 -6.10
N ALA A 124 2.98 -4.22 -6.15
CA ALA A 124 3.30 -5.58 -5.73
C ALA A 124 2.99 -5.84 -4.25
N LEU A 125 3.23 -4.85 -3.37
CA LEU A 125 2.88 -4.95 -1.95
C LEU A 125 1.37 -5.00 -1.73
N GLU A 126 0.61 -4.18 -2.44
CA GLU A 126 -0.85 -4.16 -2.34
C GLU A 126 -1.49 -5.44 -2.83
N ASP A 127 -1.05 -5.95 -3.99
CA ASP A 127 -1.51 -7.22 -4.53
C ASP A 127 -1.24 -8.36 -3.53
N THR A 128 -0.03 -8.38 -2.95
CA THR A 128 0.33 -9.40 -1.95
C THR A 128 -0.53 -9.29 -0.68
N ILE A 129 -0.75 -8.07 -0.18
CA ILE A 129 -1.60 -7.84 1.00
C ILE A 129 -3.04 -8.31 0.73
N HIS A 130 -3.57 -8.01 -0.46
CA HIS A 130 -4.92 -8.44 -0.86
C HIS A 130 -5.00 -9.97 -1.00
N GLN A 131 -3.98 -10.63 -1.53
CA GLN A 131 -3.95 -12.09 -1.60
C GLN A 131 -3.91 -12.72 -0.20
N LEU A 132 -3.11 -12.19 0.73
CA LEU A 132 -3.04 -12.68 2.11
C LEU A 132 -4.38 -12.50 2.84
N ASP A 133 -5.10 -11.41 2.56
CA ASP A 133 -6.46 -11.14 3.06
C ASP A 133 -7.43 -12.26 2.67
N ILE A 134 -7.50 -12.59 1.37
CA ILE A 134 -8.33 -13.67 0.84
C ILE A 134 -7.91 -15.02 1.45
N LEU A 135 -6.62 -15.34 1.42
CA LEU A 135 -6.11 -16.62 1.92
C LEU A 135 -6.44 -16.82 3.39
N LYS A 136 -6.29 -15.79 4.23
CA LYS A 136 -6.69 -15.89 5.63
C LYS A 136 -8.20 -16.09 5.76
N GLY A 137 -8.99 -15.35 4.98
CA GLY A 137 -10.43 -15.47 4.99
C GLY A 137 -10.94 -16.87 4.65
N ASP A 138 -10.24 -17.59 3.77
CA ASP A 138 -10.51 -18.98 3.40
C ASP A 138 -10.08 -19.99 4.48
N GLU A 139 -8.91 -19.79 5.10
CA GLU A 139 -8.42 -20.65 6.19
C GLU A 139 -9.29 -20.49 7.46
N ASP A 140 -9.67 -19.26 7.83
CA ASP A 140 -10.60 -19.01 8.94
C ASP A 140 -11.96 -19.66 8.71
N LYS A 141 -12.45 -19.65 7.46
CA LYS A 141 -13.70 -20.34 7.10
C LYS A 141 -13.55 -21.86 7.23
N SER A 142 -12.44 -22.42 6.76
CA SER A 142 -12.14 -23.85 6.91
C SER A 142 -12.06 -24.25 8.38
N LEU A 143 -11.39 -23.45 9.21
CA LEU A 143 -11.33 -23.65 10.65
C LEU A 143 -12.72 -23.62 11.29
N ALA A 144 -13.57 -22.66 10.93
CA ALA A 144 -14.93 -22.58 11.43
C ALA A 144 -15.74 -23.84 11.11
N ILE A 145 -15.63 -24.38 9.90
CA ILE A 145 -16.32 -25.62 9.50
C ILE A 145 -15.91 -26.80 10.40
N LEU A 146 -14.62 -26.98 10.68
CA LEU A 146 -14.15 -28.05 11.57
C LEU A 146 -14.62 -27.85 13.02
N LEU A 147 -14.53 -26.61 13.53
CA LEU A 147 -14.99 -26.28 14.88
C LEU A 147 -16.49 -26.53 15.07
N GLU A 148 -17.29 -26.39 14.01
CA GLU A 148 -18.72 -26.71 14.03
C GLU A 148 -18.99 -28.22 14.18
N GLN A 149 -18.16 -29.08 13.58
CA GLN A 149 -18.29 -30.53 13.62
C GLN A 149 -17.87 -31.15 14.96
N GLY A 150 -17.09 -30.39 15.76
CA GLY A 150 -16.71 -30.71 17.13
C GLY A 150 -15.26 -31.18 17.26
N PRO A 151 -14.58 -30.85 18.39
CA PRO A 151 -13.12 -30.93 18.52
C PRO A 151 -12.54 -32.35 18.58
N ALA A 152 -13.36 -33.39 18.70
CA ALA A 152 -12.86 -34.75 18.94
C ALA A 152 -12.44 -35.51 17.67
N LYS A 153 -12.83 -35.05 16.47
CA LYS A 153 -12.58 -35.80 15.23
C LYS A 153 -11.37 -35.31 14.44
N ASP A 154 -11.06 -34.02 14.49
CA ASP A 154 -10.17 -33.38 13.51
C ASP A 154 -9.09 -32.48 14.17
N ILE A 155 -8.56 -32.87 15.34
CA ILE A 155 -7.57 -32.06 16.09
C ILE A 155 -6.32 -31.77 15.23
N GLU A 156 -5.86 -32.74 14.46
CA GLU A 156 -4.69 -32.59 13.58
C GLU A 156 -4.97 -31.55 12.50
N ASP A 157 -6.09 -31.66 11.79
CA ASP A 157 -6.51 -30.70 10.76
C ASP A 157 -6.72 -29.29 11.32
N ILE A 158 -7.28 -29.16 12.52
CA ILE A 158 -7.41 -27.88 13.23
C ILE A 158 -6.03 -27.26 13.48
N ASN A 159 -5.08 -28.05 14.00
CA ASN A 159 -3.73 -27.56 14.27
C ASN A 159 -3.02 -27.13 12.97
N GLU A 160 -3.18 -27.90 11.89
CA GLU A 160 -2.60 -27.54 10.59
C GLU A 160 -3.14 -26.22 10.04
N ILE A 161 -4.47 -26.01 10.08
CA ILE A 161 -5.08 -24.74 9.64
C ILE A 161 -4.58 -23.58 10.52
N GLN A 162 -4.50 -23.77 11.84
CA GLN A 162 -3.99 -22.74 12.73
C GLN A 162 -2.54 -22.36 12.43
N VAL A 163 -1.68 -23.34 12.11
CA VAL A 163 -0.30 -23.08 11.67
C VAL A 163 -0.28 -22.27 10.38
N ARG A 164 -1.13 -22.60 9.40
CA ARG A 164 -1.23 -21.83 8.14
C ARG A 164 -1.73 -20.40 8.39
N ILE A 165 -2.71 -20.20 9.28
CA ILE A 165 -3.17 -18.86 9.67
C ILE A 165 -2.04 -18.05 10.30
N GLU A 166 -1.23 -18.62 11.17
CA GLU A 166 -0.09 -17.93 11.78
C GLU A 166 1.01 -17.61 10.77
N ASP A 167 1.29 -18.48 9.79
CA ASP A 167 2.18 -18.16 8.67
C ASP A 167 1.67 -16.97 7.84
N ILE A 168 0.37 -16.96 7.51
CA ILE A 168 -0.26 -15.85 6.78
C ILE A 168 -0.12 -14.53 7.55
N LYS A 169 -0.34 -14.55 8.88
CA LYS A 169 -0.16 -13.38 9.75
C LYS A 169 1.29 -12.90 9.76
N LEU A 170 2.26 -13.82 9.84
CA LEU A 170 3.69 -13.48 9.80
C LEU A 170 4.04 -12.80 8.47
N ARG A 171 3.66 -13.40 7.34
CA ARG A 171 3.86 -12.83 6.00
C ARG A 171 3.20 -11.47 5.85
N HIS A 172 2.00 -11.29 6.42
CA HIS A 172 1.33 -9.98 6.44
C HIS A 172 2.18 -8.94 7.19
N ARG A 173 2.71 -9.26 8.38
CA ARG A 173 3.60 -8.34 9.13
C ARG A 173 4.84 -7.95 8.34
N GLU A 174 5.42 -8.88 7.58
CA GLU A 174 6.55 -8.59 6.69
C GLU A 174 6.17 -7.55 5.62
N LYS A 175 5.00 -7.70 4.99
CA LYS A 175 4.50 -6.73 4.00
C LYS A 175 4.20 -5.38 4.63
N VAL A 176 3.69 -5.34 5.86
CA VAL A 176 3.51 -4.11 6.63
C VAL A 176 4.85 -3.39 6.85
N THR A 177 5.90 -4.11 7.24
CA THR A 177 7.24 -3.54 7.39
C THR A 177 7.77 -3.01 6.06
N ALA A 178 7.63 -3.77 4.97
CA ALA A 178 8.06 -3.34 3.64
C ALA A 178 7.32 -2.07 3.17
N LEU A 179 6.03 -1.96 3.50
CA LEU A 179 5.22 -0.79 3.16
C LEU A 179 5.64 0.46 3.96
N ASP A 180 5.99 0.33 5.24
CA ASP A 180 6.57 1.44 6.02
C ASP A 180 7.91 1.90 5.43
N GLN A 181 8.76 0.94 5.03
CA GLN A 181 10.03 1.25 4.37
C GLN A 181 9.83 1.98 3.04
N LEU A 182 8.87 1.54 2.21
CA LEU A 182 8.52 2.20 0.97
C LEU A 182 8.05 3.64 1.23
N LYS A 183 7.15 3.85 2.20
CA LYS A 183 6.69 5.18 2.61
C LYS A 183 7.87 6.08 2.98
N ARG A 184 8.83 5.59 3.76
CA ARG A 184 10.04 6.35 4.13
C ARG A 184 10.90 6.69 2.92
N LYS A 185 11.07 5.78 1.96
CA LYS A 185 11.78 6.06 0.70
C LYS A 185 11.11 7.21 -0.06
N VAL A 186 9.78 7.17 -0.20
CA VAL A 186 9.02 8.25 -0.87
C VAL A 186 9.21 9.58 -0.15
N ILE A 187 9.15 9.62 1.19
CA ILE A 187 9.44 10.85 1.96
C ILE A 187 10.85 11.37 1.67
N LEU A 188 11.86 10.50 1.59
CA LEU A 188 13.23 10.92 1.27
C LEU A 188 13.36 11.52 -0.13
N GLU A 189 12.65 10.97 -1.12
CA GLU A 189 12.63 11.55 -2.47
C GLU A 189 11.93 12.92 -2.48
N ILE A 190 10.85 13.09 -1.73
CA ILE A 190 10.21 14.40 -1.56
C ILE A 190 11.17 15.40 -0.89
N ASP A 191 11.85 14.99 0.19
CA ASP A 191 12.81 15.85 0.88
C ASP A 191 14.01 16.23 0.00
N ARG A 192 14.35 15.45 -1.03
CA ARG A 192 15.35 15.81 -2.05
C ARG A 192 14.81 16.81 -3.06
N ALA A 193 13.60 16.59 -3.56
CA ALA A 193 12.97 17.49 -4.55
C ALA A 193 12.64 18.89 -3.99
N LEU A 194 12.53 19.02 -2.66
CA LEU A 194 12.26 20.30 -1.98
C LEU A 194 13.52 21.12 -1.61
N LYS A 195 14.73 20.61 -1.89
CA LYS A 195 16.00 21.30 -1.63
C LYS A 195 16.49 22.07 -2.86
#